data_AF-A0AAD7C9P5-F1
#
_entry.id   AF-A0AAD7C9P5-F1
#
_cell.length_a   1.000
_cell.length_b   1.000
_cell.length_c   1.000
_cell.angle_alpha   90.00
_cell.angle_beta   90.00
_cell.angle_gamma   90.00
#
_symmetry.space_group_name_H-M   'P 1'
#
loop_
_entity.id
_entity.type
_entity.pdbx_description
1 polymer ?
#
loop_
_entity_poly.entity_id
_entity_poly.type
_entity_poly.pdbx_seq_one_letter_code
_entity_poly.pdbx_strand_id
1 'polypeptide(L)' 'MRLLMERKIVSASPHMPAMAQSNLHLDILMGRDETIEPVDIFGGMETTPPQDIHRDMEKKLKM' A
#
# COMPACT_ATOMS: atom_id res chain seq x y z
N MET A 1 -7.80 22.29 -6.61
CA MET A 1 -7.22 21.38 -7.63
C MET A 1 -6.18 20.41 -7.05
N ARG A 2 -5.25 20.86 -6.20
CA ARG A 2 -4.21 20.03 -5.56
C ARG A 2 -4.73 18.73 -4.92
N LEU A 3 -5.78 18.81 -4.10
CA LEU A 3 -6.33 17.67 -3.37
C LEU A 3 -6.92 16.56 -4.26
N LEU A 4 -7.40 16.90 -5.47
CA LEU A 4 -7.89 15.92 -6.44
C LEU A 4 -6.75 15.17 -7.12
N MET A 5 -5.60 15.83 -7.34
CA MET A 5 -4.40 15.20 -7.87
C MET A 5 -3.77 14.27 -6.85
N GLU A 6 -3.65 14.73 -5.59
CA GLU A 6 -3.14 13.93 -4.47
C GLU A 6 -4.02 12.69 -4.25
N ARG A 7 -5.36 12.82 -4.24
CA ARG A 7 -6.28 11.68 -4.16
C ARG A 7 -6.08 10.68 -5.29
N LYS A 8 -5.87 11.15 -6.52
CA LYS A 8 -5.65 10.26 -7.68
C LYS A 8 -4.34 9.48 -7.56
N ILE A 9 -3.26 10.15 -7.15
CA ILE A 9 -1.95 9.52 -6.95
C ILE A 9 -2.01 8.48 -5.84
N VAL A 10 -2.65 8.84 -4.74
CA VAL A 10 -2.76 8.01 -3.53
C VAL A 10 -3.73 6.83 -3.71
N SER A 11 -4.78 6.98 -4.53
CA SER A 11 -5.75 5.90 -4.80
C SER A 11 -5.17 4.68 -5.52
N ALA A 12 -4.06 4.86 -6.22
CA ALA A 12 -3.36 3.80 -6.93
C ALA A 12 -2.05 3.55 -6.20
N SER A 13 -2.08 2.91 -5.02
CA SER A 13 -0.89 2.67 -4.20
C SER A 13 0.19 1.93 -5.02
N PRO A 14 1.23 2.62 -5.53
CA PRO A 14 2.17 2.03 -6.48
C PRO A 14 3.40 1.47 -5.76
N HIS A 15 3.53 1.68 -4.46
CA HIS A 15 4.78 1.44 -3.75
C HIS A 15 5.06 -0.05 -3.51
N MET A 16 4.02 -0.88 -3.35
CA MET A 16 4.17 -2.33 -3.16
C MET A 16 3.12 -3.08 -3.98
N PRO A 17 3.38 -3.28 -5.28
CA PRO A 17 2.47 -4.02 -6.14
C PRO A 17 2.38 -5.49 -5.72
N ALA A 18 3.44 -6.08 -5.16
CA ALA A 18 3.47 -7.49 -4.77
C ALA A 18 2.65 -7.83 -3.51
N MET A 19 2.26 -6.83 -2.72
CA MET A 19 1.56 -7.04 -1.44
C MET A 19 0.06 -6.71 -1.54
N ALA A 20 -0.70 -7.17 -0.55
CA ALA A 20 -2.08 -6.75 -0.36
C ALA A 20 -2.14 -5.23 -0.13
N GLN A 21 -3.04 -4.56 -0.83
CA GLN A 21 -3.14 -3.10 -0.78
C GLN A 21 -4.28 -2.69 0.13
N SER A 22 -3.97 -1.84 1.10
CA SER A 22 -4.96 -1.09 1.89
C SER A 22 -5.07 0.33 1.38
N ASN A 23 -6.18 1.01 1.69
CA ASN A 23 -6.39 2.42 1.36
C ASN A 23 -5.73 3.38 2.37
N LEU A 24 -4.78 2.90 3.18
CA LEU A 24 -4.16 3.64 4.29
C LEU A 24 -3.69 5.04 3.88
N HIS A 25 -3.01 5.15 2.74
CA HIS A 25 -2.53 6.44 2.24
C HIS A 25 -3.66 7.43 1.95
N LEU A 26 -4.82 6.94 1.49
CA LEU A 26 -6.00 7.78 1.24
C LEU A 26 -6.64 8.21 2.55
N ASP A 27 -6.67 7.32 3.54
CA ASP A 27 -7.20 7.62 4.86
C ASP A 27 -6.36 8.69 5.57
N ILE A 28 -5.02 8.63 5.45
CA ILE A 28 -4.08 9.69 5.89
C ILE A 28 -4.40 11.02 5.21
N LEU A 29 -4.55 11.02 3.88
CA LEU A 29 -4.81 12.24 3.12
C LEU A 29 -6.17 12.88 3.48
N MET A 30 -7.14 12.05 3.86
CA MET A 30 -8.48 12.49 4.25
C MET A 30 -8.62 12.76 5.75
N GLY A 31 -7.55 12.57 6.55
CA GLY A 31 -7.53 12.76 7.99
C GLY A 31 -8.46 11.79 8.75
N ARG A 32 -8.56 10.55 8.25
CA ARG A 32 -9.41 9.48 8.83
C ARG A 32 -8.60 8.46 9.64
N ASP A 33 -7.29 8.63 9.71
CA ASP A 33 -6.34 7.78 10.41
C ASP A 33 -6.13 8.24 11.86
N GLU A 34 -7.01 7.81 12.77
CA GLU A 34 -6.82 8.08 14.20
C GLU A 34 -5.78 7.13 14.82
N THR A 35 -5.70 5.89 14.32
CA THR A 35 -4.74 4.86 14.73
C THR A 35 -4.30 4.06 13.51
N ILE A 36 -3.00 3.77 13.40
CA ILE A 36 -2.43 2.93 12.35
C ILE A 36 -1.87 1.67 13.00
N GLU A 37 -2.41 0.52 12.64
CA GLU A 37 -1.97 -0.78 13.12
C GLU A 37 -1.09 -1.49 12.06
N PRO A 38 -0.23 -2.43 12.45
CA PRO A 38 0.58 -3.20 11.50
C PRO A 38 -0.26 -3.90 10.42
N VAL A 39 -1.47 -4.35 10.76
CA VAL A 39 -2.41 -4.97 9.81
C VAL A 39 -2.84 -4.03 8.69
N ASP A 40 -2.89 -2.72 8.93
CA ASP A 40 -3.25 -1.71 7.93
C ASP A 40 -2.14 -1.55 6.88
N ILE A 41 -0.90 -1.85 7.23
CA ILE A 41 0.26 -1.74 6.33
C ILE A 41 0.50 -3.07 5.60
N PHE A 42 0.44 -4.19 6.33
CA PHE A 42 0.78 -5.51 5.80
C PHE A 42 -0.44 -6.30 5.29
N GLY A 43 -1.66 -5.76 5.41
CA GLY A 43 -2.88 -6.38 4.89
C GLY A 43 -3.14 -7.78 5.45
N GLY A 44 -2.69 -8.06 6.68
CA GLY A 44 -2.83 -9.37 7.31
C GLY A 44 -1.85 -10.44 6.82
N MET A 45 -0.71 -10.08 6.21
CA MET A 45 0.36 -11.01 5.78
C MET A 45 1.14 -11.69 6.93
N GLU A 46 0.63 -11.66 8.16
CA GLU A 46 1.24 -12.24 9.36
C GLU A 46 1.55 -13.75 9.23
N THR A 47 0.89 -14.46 8.31
CA THR A 47 0.98 -15.92 8.14
C THR A 47 1.68 -16.37 6.85
N THR A 48 2.19 -15.45 6.03
CA THR A 48 2.83 -15.80 4.76
C THR A 48 4.30 -16.20 5.01
N PRO A 49 4.80 -17.31 4.40
CA PRO A 49 6.21 -17.66 4.51
C PRO A 49 7.09 -16.51 4.00
N PRO A 50 8.34 -16.37 4.48
CA PRO A 50 9.23 -15.28 4.09
C PRO A 50 9.42 -15.28 2.57
N GLN A 51 8.72 -14.38 1.90
CA GLN A 51 8.83 -14.15 0.46
C GLN A 51 10.01 -13.21 0.23
N ASP A 52 10.77 -13.48 -0.83
CA ASP A 52 11.72 -12.52 -1.35
C ASP A 52 10.92 -11.38 -2.01
N ILE A 53 10.53 -10.40 -1.20
CA ILE A 53 9.68 -9.28 -1.59
C ILE A 53 10.30 -8.55 -2.78
N HIS A 54 11.62 -8.41 -2.82
CA HIS A 54 12.34 -7.75 -3.91
C HIS A 54 12.11 -8.49 -5.23
N ARG A 55 12.33 -9.81 -5.24
CA ARG A 55 12.13 -10.64 -6.43
C ARG A 55 10.67 -10.67 -6.91
N ASP A 56 9.71 -10.70 -5.99
CA ASP A 56 8.29 -10.67 -6.33
C ASP A 56 7.86 -9.29 -6.89
N MET A 57 8.46 -8.22 -6.38
CA MET A 57 8.30 -6.87 -6.93
C MET A 57 8.87 -6.75 -8.35
N GLU A 58 10.08 -7.24 -8.59
CA GLU A 58 10.71 -7.27 -9.94
C GLU A 58 9.83 -8.02 -10.93
N LYS A 59 9.38 -9.23 -10.56
CA LYS A 59 8.49 -10.05 -11.39
C LYS A 59 7.18 -9.34 -11.73
N LYS A 60 6.58 -8.62 -10.77
CA LYS A 60 5.31 -7.92 -10.98
C LYS A 60 5.48 -6.62 -11.79
N LEU A 61 6.62 -5.95 -11.65
CA LEU A 61 6.98 -4.77 -12.42
C LEU A 61 7.56 -5.09 -13.81
N LYS A 62 7.80 -6.38 -14.11
CA LYS A 62 8.47 -6.84 -15.33
C LYS A 62 9.84 -6.15 -15.53
N MET A 63 10.53 -5.93 -14.42
CA MET A 63 11.94 -5.52 -14.39
C MET A 63 12.82 -6.76 -14.39
#